data_AF-A0A3D6EBD5-F1
#
_entry.id   AF-A0A3D6EBD5-F1
#
_cell.length_a   1.000
_cell.length_b   1.000
_cell.length_c   1.000
_cell.angle_alpha   90.00
_cell.angle_beta   90.00
_cell.angle_gamma   90.00
#
_symmetry.space_group_name_H-M   'P 1'
#
loop_
_entity.id
_entity.type
_entity.pdbx_description
1 polymer ?
#
loop_
_entity_poly.entity_id
_entity_poly.type
_entity_poly.pdbx_seq_one_letter_code
_entity_poly.pdbx_strand_id
1 'polypeptide(L)'
;MKRIFYFFVVSCMCFLYSCKDENYTTVIMEGFYNSKKAVQVSSTSTIYENMARQPELADELINRTCVLAGYKDFMHLLPFESREEERQVGMARGECLSAFMTSVARQPDMYEKLDSTAIIFLGTAETLSSMSVLLDYSCYNAIAGYNEALTRQPEIKDTLDIICRKFLGVVLEK
;
A
#
# COMPACT_ATOMS: atom_id res chain seq x y z
N MET A 1 30.91 -28.74 -52.05
CA MET A 1 30.49 -29.14 -50.68
C MET A 1 31.43 -28.65 -49.57
N LYS A 2 32.02 -27.44 -49.65
CA LYS A 2 32.85 -26.88 -48.56
C LYS A 2 32.37 -25.51 -48.03
N ARG A 3 31.48 -24.83 -48.75
CA ARG A 3 30.92 -23.51 -48.35
C ARG A 3 29.67 -23.59 -47.46
N ILE A 4 28.89 -24.67 -47.55
CA ILE A 4 27.67 -24.85 -46.74
C ILE A 4 28.01 -25.34 -45.32
N PHE A 5 29.11 -26.09 -45.17
CA PHE A 5 29.55 -26.60 -43.86
C PHE A 5 30.07 -25.50 -42.93
N TYR A 6 30.68 -24.44 -43.48
CA TYR A 6 31.18 -23.31 -42.68
C TYR A 6 30.06 -22.45 -42.09
N PHE A 7 28.94 -22.28 -42.80
CA PHE A 7 27.80 -21.51 -42.28
C PHE A 7 27.07 -22.23 -41.13
N PHE A 8 27.04 -23.56 -41.15
CA PHE A 8 26.39 -24.33 -40.09
C PHE A 8 27.19 -24.35 -38.78
N VAL A 9 28.54 -24.38 -38.88
CA VAL A 9 29.43 -24.39 -37.71
C VAL A 9 29.53 -23.02 -37.04
N VAL A 10 29.47 -21.92 -37.80
CA VAL A 10 29.49 -20.56 -37.23
C VAL A 10 28.15 -20.24 -36.54
N SER A 11 27.01 -20.72 -37.06
CA SER A 11 25.71 -20.56 -36.42
C SER A 11 25.62 -21.28 -35.07
N CYS A 12 26.19 -22.48 -34.94
CA CYS A 12 26.23 -23.22 -33.66
C CYS A 12 27.16 -22.60 -32.61
N MET A 13 28.20 -21.87 -33.00
CA MET A 13 29.12 -21.21 -32.07
C MET A 13 28.53 -19.93 -31.45
N CYS A 14 27.56 -19.29 -32.10
CA CYS A 14 26.85 -18.14 -31.52
C CYS A 14 25.85 -18.53 -30.42
N PHE A 15 25.44 -19.81 -30.33
CA PHE A 15 24.53 -20.30 -29.28
C PHE A 15 25.24 -20.77 -28.01
N LEU A 16 26.58 -20.87 -28.01
CA LEU A 16 27.35 -21.39 -26.87
C LEU A 16 28.12 -20.31 -26.09
N TYR A 17 27.99 -19.04 -26.48
CA TYR A 17 28.49 -17.89 -25.70
C TYR A 17 27.48 -17.35 -24.68
N SER A 18 26.55 -18.20 -24.23
CA SER A 18 25.75 -17.95 -23.03
C SER A 18 26.19 -18.94 -21.96
N CYS A 19 27.44 -18.84 -21.55
CA CYS A 19 27.95 -19.55 -20.39
C CYS A 19 28.53 -18.56 -19.40
N LYS A 20 27.73 -18.37 -18.34
CA LYS A 20 28.12 -18.07 -16.97
C LYS A 20 28.76 -16.71 -16.72
N ASP A 21 27.89 -15.73 -16.50
CA ASP A 21 27.97 -15.08 -15.20
C ASP A 21 27.08 -15.88 -14.24
N GLU A 22 27.71 -16.64 -13.35
CA GLU A 22 27.10 -17.12 -12.11
C GLU A 22 26.88 -15.93 -11.16
N ASN A 23 26.13 -14.95 -11.61
CA ASN A 23 25.21 -14.27 -10.71
C ASN A 23 23.85 -14.78 -11.12
N TYR A 24 23.42 -15.86 -10.45
CA TYR A 24 22.04 -15.88 -9.98
C TYR A 24 21.88 -14.65 -9.09
N THR A 25 21.79 -13.47 -9.71
CA THR A 25 20.92 -12.44 -9.19
C THR A 25 19.59 -13.14 -9.24
N THR A 26 19.25 -13.77 -8.12
CA THR A 26 17.87 -13.81 -7.68
C THR A 26 17.31 -12.46 -8.11
N VAL A 27 16.53 -12.45 -9.18
CA VAL A 27 15.45 -11.48 -9.31
C VAL A 27 14.51 -11.89 -8.17
N ILE A 28 14.95 -11.60 -6.94
CA ILE A 28 14.05 -11.37 -5.83
C ILE A 28 13.19 -10.30 -6.46
N MET A 29 11.94 -10.63 -6.73
CA MET A 29 10.92 -9.67 -7.07
C MET A 29 11.14 -8.51 -6.11
N GLU A 30 11.80 -7.43 -6.56
CA GLU A 30 12.09 -6.29 -5.70
C GLU A 30 10.71 -5.92 -5.18
N GLY A 31 10.51 -6.06 -3.86
CA GLY A 31 9.24 -5.75 -3.26
C GLY A 31 8.88 -4.35 -3.73
N PHE A 32 7.61 -4.10 -4.02
CA PHE A 32 7.14 -2.75 -4.39
C PHE A 32 7.62 -1.68 -3.38
N TYR A 33 7.93 -2.11 -2.15
CA TYR A 33 8.64 -1.38 -1.11
C TYR A 33 9.97 -2.04 -0.74
N ASN A 34 10.99 -1.19 -0.56
CA ASN A 34 12.30 -1.56 -0.02
C ASN A 34 12.48 -1.15 1.45
N SER A 35 11.56 -0.36 2.02
CA SER A 35 11.51 -0.05 3.45
C SER A 35 10.71 -1.10 4.23
N LYS A 36 11.28 -1.61 5.33
CA LYS A 36 10.58 -2.48 6.28
C LYS A 36 9.28 -1.84 6.79
N LYS A 37 9.29 -0.54 7.12
CA LYS A 37 8.12 0.17 7.64
C LYS A 37 7.03 0.29 6.59
N ALA A 38 7.39 0.50 5.33
CA ALA A 38 6.43 0.54 4.23
C ALA A 38 5.78 -0.84 4.02
N VAL A 39 6.57 -1.93 4.11
CA VAL A 39 6.03 -3.31 4.09
C VAL A 39 5.11 -3.58 5.27
N GLN A 40 5.47 -3.13 6.48
CA GLN A 40 4.62 -3.26 7.67
C GLN A 40 3.26 -2.59 7.43
N VAL A 41 3.24 -1.36 6.91
CA VAL A 41 2.00 -0.62 6.64
C VAL A 41 1.18 -1.29 5.54
N SER A 42 1.77 -1.58 4.38
CA SER A 42 1.02 -2.14 3.24
C SER A 42 0.40 -3.50 3.54
N SER A 43 1.06 -4.30 4.39
CA SER A 43 0.55 -5.60 4.84
C SER A 43 -0.78 -5.52 5.61
N THR A 44 -1.12 -4.35 6.17
CA THR A 44 -2.36 -4.15 6.92
C THR A 44 -3.57 -3.85 6.03
N SER A 45 -3.38 -3.55 4.73
CA SER A 45 -4.44 -3.11 3.81
C SER A 45 -5.68 -4.02 3.78
N THR A 46 -5.46 -5.34 3.79
CA THR A 46 -6.54 -6.34 3.68
C THR A 46 -7.46 -6.39 4.91
N ILE A 47 -7.05 -5.80 6.04
CA ILE A 47 -7.86 -5.82 7.26
C ILE A 47 -9.21 -5.14 7.05
N TYR A 48 -9.25 -4.01 6.31
CA TYR A 48 -10.46 -3.23 6.13
C TYR A 48 -11.53 -4.00 5.37
N GLU A 49 -11.12 -4.69 4.29
CA GLU A 49 -12.04 -5.51 3.51
C GLU A 49 -12.55 -6.69 4.33
N ASN A 50 -11.66 -7.35 5.08
CA ASN A 50 -12.04 -8.49 5.92
C ASN A 50 -13.00 -8.09 7.04
N MET A 51 -12.78 -6.93 7.67
CA MET A 51 -13.70 -6.37 8.67
C MET A 51 -15.05 -6.00 8.06
N ALA A 52 -15.08 -5.41 6.87
CA ALA A 52 -16.33 -5.09 6.19
C ALA A 52 -17.11 -6.36 5.79
N ARG A 53 -16.41 -7.44 5.44
CA ARG A 53 -17.01 -8.75 5.12
C ARG A 53 -17.49 -9.52 6.35
N GLN A 54 -16.77 -9.45 7.47
CA GLN A 54 -17.06 -10.20 8.70
C GLN A 54 -16.93 -9.27 9.93
N PRO A 55 -17.91 -8.37 10.17
CA PRO A 55 -17.90 -7.42 11.28
C PRO A 55 -17.64 -8.04 12.65
N GLU A 56 -18.16 -9.24 12.91
CA GLU A 56 -18.03 -9.97 14.16
C GLU A 56 -16.59 -10.38 14.50
N LEU A 57 -15.70 -10.44 13.50
CA LEU A 57 -14.28 -10.74 13.68
C LEU A 57 -13.40 -9.49 13.81
N ALA A 58 -13.98 -8.29 13.75
CA ALA A 58 -13.20 -7.05 13.65
C ALA A 58 -12.17 -6.88 14.78
N ASP A 59 -12.57 -7.10 16.03
CA ASP A 59 -11.65 -6.94 17.17
C ASP A 59 -10.53 -7.98 17.18
N GLU A 60 -10.83 -9.22 16.76
CA GLU A 60 -9.82 -10.26 16.62
C GLU A 60 -8.85 -9.96 15.48
N LEU A 61 -9.36 -9.48 14.34
CA LEU A 61 -8.55 -9.07 13.20
C LEU A 61 -7.60 -7.92 13.56
N ILE A 62 -8.07 -6.90 14.27
CA ILE A 62 -7.24 -5.77 14.72
C ILE A 62 -6.12 -6.28 15.64
N ASN A 63 -6.48 -7.05 16.66
CA ASN A 63 -5.51 -7.55 17.63
C ASN A 63 -4.44 -8.44 16.99
N ARG A 64 -4.83 -9.37 16.12
CA ARG A 64 -3.89 -10.25 15.41
C ARG A 64 -3.01 -9.47 14.45
N THR A 65 -3.58 -8.53 13.70
CA THR A 65 -2.81 -7.69 12.77
C THR A 65 -1.80 -6.83 13.51
N CYS A 66 -2.14 -6.23 14.66
CA CYS A 66 -1.19 -5.47 15.49
C CYS A 66 0.03 -6.32 15.92
N VAL A 67 -0.20 -7.57 16.33
CA VAL A 67 0.88 -8.49 16.73
C VAL A 67 1.77 -8.85 15.55
N LEU A 68 1.18 -9.19 14.39
CA LEU A 68 1.93 -9.62 13.20
C LEU A 68 2.66 -8.46 12.52
N ALA A 69 2.02 -7.30 12.39
CA ALA A 69 2.61 -6.10 11.83
C ALA A 69 3.68 -5.50 12.76
N GLY A 70 3.63 -5.81 14.06
CA GLY A 70 4.61 -5.37 15.06
C GLY A 70 4.41 -3.93 15.53
N TYR A 71 3.22 -3.36 15.33
CA TYR A 71 2.85 -2.04 15.84
C TYR A 71 1.36 -1.96 16.15
N LYS A 72 1.01 -1.11 17.11
CA LYS A 72 -0.38 -0.86 17.58
C LYS A 72 -0.77 0.63 17.55
N ASP A 73 0.13 1.44 17.00
CA ASP A 73 0.00 2.87 16.76
C ASP A 73 1.00 3.19 15.66
N PHE A 74 0.53 3.85 14.60
CA PHE A 74 1.35 4.26 13.47
C PHE A 74 2.57 5.08 13.90
N MET A 75 2.45 5.89 14.95
CA MET A 75 3.53 6.74 15.46
C MET A 75 4.72 5.93 15.99
N HIS A 76 4.55 4.64 16.30
CA HIS A 76 5.67 3.75 16.67
C HIS A 76 6.63 3.45 15.51
N LEU A 77 6.25 3.76 14.27
CA LEU A 77 7.13 3.60 13.10
C LEU A 77 8.14 4.74 12.95
N LEU A 78 8.01 5.81 13.75
CA LEU A 78 8.85 6.99 13.68
C LEU A 78 10.12 6.87 14.53
N PRO A 79 11.21 7.59 14.17
CA PRO A 79 11.35 8.46 13.00
C PRO A 79 11.59 7.66 11.71
N PHE A 80 11.39 8.28 10.54
CA PHE A 80 11.85 7.71 9.26
C PHE A 80 13.33 8.03 9.01
N GLU A 81 14.06 7.07 8.46
CA GLU A 81 15.51 7.17 8.29
C GLU A 81 15.91 8.07 7.10
N SER A 82 14.99 8.27 6.14
CA SER A 82 15.22 9.11 4.97
C SER A 82 13.91 9.62 4.36
N ARG A 83 14.02 10.63 3.49
CA ARG A 83 12.90 11.08 2.65
C ARG A 83 12.36 9.97 1.74
N GLU A 84 13.21 9.03 1.34
CA GLU A 84 12.80 7.90 0.51
C GLU A 84 11.99 6.87 1.32
N GLU A 85 12.37 6.62 2.57
CA GLU A 85 11.54 5.82 3.47
C GLU A 85 10.19 6.50 3.75
N GLU A 86 10.20 7.81 4.05
CA GLU A 86 8.97 8.59 4.24
C GLU A 86 8.04 8.49 3.01
N ARG A 87 8.60 8.57 1.80
CA ARG A 87 7.88 8.43 0.54
C ARG A 87 7.25 7.03 0.39
N GLN A 88 8.01 5.96 0.61
CA GLN A 88 7.51 4.59 0.49
C GLN A 88 6.44 4.28 1.53
N VAL A 89 6.60 4.76 2.77
CA VAL A 89 5.57 4.64 3.80
C VAL A 89 4.31 5.42 3.41
N GLY A 90 4.46 6.62 2.82
CA GLY A 90 3.34 7.39 2.28
C GLY A 90 2.56 6.65 1.20
N MET A 91 3.25 5.99 0.26
CA MET A 91 2.61 5.16 -0.76
C MET A 91 1.81 4.00 -0.13
N ALA A 92 2.45 3.22 0.74
CA ALA A 92 1.82 2.10 1.44
C ALA A 92 0.59 2.53 2.26
N ARG A 93 0.71 3.68 2.93
CA ARG A 93 -0.39 4.29 3.68
C ARG A 93 -1.55 4.68 2.76
N GLY A 94 -1.27 5.29 1.61
CA GLY A 94 -2.29 5.65 0.63
C GLY A 94 -3.03 4.44 0.05
N GLU A 95 -2.32 3.34 -0.23
CA GLU A 95 -2.95 2.07 -0.64
C GLU A 95 -3.88 1.51 0.43
N CYS A 96 -3.47 1.58 1.70
CA CYS A 96 -4.33 1.18 2.81
C CYS A 96 -5.54 2.09 2.97
N LEU A 97 -5.38 3.41 2.79
CA LEU A 97 -6.50 4.37 2.78
C LEU A 97 -7.46 4.11 1.62
N SER A 98 -6.95 3.72 0.46
CA SER A 98 -7.75 3.26 -0.67
C SER A 98 -8.61 2.05 -0.29
N ALA A 99 -8.02 1.02 0.33
CA ALA A 99 -8.75 -0.15 0.83
C ALA A 99 -9.77 0.21 1.92
N PHE A 100 -9.42 1.11 2.83
CA PHE A 100 -10.31 1.62 3.87
C PHE A 100 -11.55 2.32 3.27
N MET A 101 -11.36 3.29 2.38
CA MET A 101 -12.48 4.02 1.76
C MET A 101 -13.41 3.10 0.97
N THR A 102 -12.85 2.17 0.19
CA THR A 102 -13.68 1.19 -0.54
C THR A 102 -14.42 0.23 0.39
N SER A 103 -13.87 -0.08 1.56
CA SER A 103 -14.53 -0.92 2.57
C SER A 103 -15.65 -0.17 3.29
N VAL A 104 -15.46 1.12 3.59
CA VAL A 104 -16.53 1.99 4.11
C VAL A 104 -17.70 2.07 3.13
N ALA A 105 -17.43 2.22 1.82
CA ALA A 105 -18.47 2.22 0.78
C ALA A 105 -19.14 0.85 0.57
N ARG A 106 -18.57 -0.25 1.06
CA ARG A 106 -19.19 -1.58 1.02
C ARG A 106 -20.06 -1.83 2.25
N GLN A 107 -19.68 -1.27 3.39
CA GLN A 107 -20.35 -1.48 4.67
C GLN A 107 -20.33 -0.19 5.52
N PRO A 108 -21.20 0.79 5.22
CA PRO A 108 -21.21 2.09 5.92
C PRO A 108 -21.45 1.99 7.41
N ASP A 109 -22.27 1.03 7.85
CA ASP A 109 -22.58 0.80 9.27
C ASP A 109 -21.33 0.44 10.10
N MET A 110 -20.26 -0.01 9.43
CA MET A 110 -18.97 -0.31 10.06
C MET A 110 -18.01 0.88 10.12
N TYR A 111 -18.42 2.07 9.67
CA TYR A 111 -17.55 3.24 9.57
C TYR A 111 -16.78 3.53 10.86
N GLU A 112 -17.44 3.56 12.02
CA GLU A 112 -16.77 3.89 13.29
C GLU A 112 -15.64 2.89 13.64
N LYS A 113 -15.87 1.60 13.42
CA LYS A 113 -14.86 0.56 13.69
C LYS A 113 -13.73 0.58 12.65
N LEU A 114 -14.06 0.81 11.38
CA LEU A 114 -13.06 0.94 10.31
C LEU A 114 -12.20 2.21 10.51
N ASP A 115 -12.81 3.33 10.90
CA ASP A 115 -12.13 4.60 11.17
C ASP A 115 -11.16 4.51 12.36
N SER A 116 -11.60 3.92 13.48
CA SER A 116 -10.71 3.67 14.63
C SER A 116 -9.57 2.72 14.28
N THR A 117 -9.81 1.74 13.41
CA THR A 117 -8.75 0.85 12.88
C THR A 117 -7.78 1.61 11.98
N ALA A 118 -8.27 2.52 11.13
CA ALA A 118 -7.43 3.37 10.30
C ALA A 118 -6.56 4.32 11.13
N ILE A 119 -7.07 4.84 12.26
CA ILE A 119 -6.24 5.63 13.19
C ILE A 119 -5.06 4.79 13.71
N ILE A 120 -5.31 3.55 14.14
CA ILE A 120 -4.26 2.63 14.64
C ILE A 120 -3.19 2.39 13.58
N PHE A 121 -3.60 1.98 12.38
CA PHE A 121 -2.66 1.48 11.39
C PHE A 121 -2.06 2.55 10.48
N LEU A 122 -2.69 3.72 10.37
CA LEU A 122 -2.34 4.75 9.39
C LEU A 122 -2.09 6.13 10.00
N GLY A 123 -2.51 6.39 11.24
CA GLY A 123 -2.43 7.72 11.86
C GLY A 123 -3.24 8.78 11.12
N THR A 124 -3.33 9.98 11.69
CA THR A 124 -4.09 11.11 11.10
C THR A 124 -3.16 12.14 10.47
N ALA A 125 -3.69 12.94 9.56
CA ALA A 125 -2.94 14.05 8.95
C ALA A 125 -2.48 15.08 10.00
N GLU A 126 -3.26 15.25 11.08
CA GLU A 126 -2.88 16.11 12.21
C GLU A 126 -1.61 15.60 12.90
N THR A 127 -1.58 14.31 13.27
CA THR A 127 -0.42 13.68 13.91
C THR A 127 0.82 13.62 13.01
N LEU A 128 0.61 13.67 11.70
CA LEU A 128 1.64 13.56 10.67
C LEU A 128 1.91 14.90 9.95
N SER A 129 1.47 16.02 10.53
CA SER A 129 1.50 17.35 9.91
C SER A 129 2.90 17.84 9.53
N SER A 130 3.95 17.32 10.15
CA SER A 130 5.35 17.61 9.80
C SER A 130 5.92 16.76 8.65
N MET A 131 5.17 15.78 8.15
CA MET A 131 5.61 14.77 7.17
C MET A 131 4.95 14.98 5.81
N SER A 132 5.26 16.11 5.16
CA SER A 132 4.61 16.49 3.91
C SER A 132 4.79 15.45 2.80
N VAL A 133 5.96 14.81 2.69
CA VAL A 133 6.20 13.80 1.64
C VAL A 133 5.33 12.57 1.88
N LEU A 134 5.17 12.15 3.13
CA LEU A 134 4.26 11.05 3.46
C LEU A 134 2.82 11.39 3.08
N LEU A 135 2.35 12.60 3.42
CA LEU A 135 0.97 13.02 3.17
C LEU A 135 0.67 13.15 1.67
N ASP A 136 1.58 13.72 0.89
CA ASP A 136 1.43 13.86 -0.57
C ASP A 136 1.29 12.48 -1.23
N TYR A 137 2.20 11.56 -0.93
CA TYR A 137 2.17 10.21 -1.51
C TYR A 137 1.00 9.37 -0.99
N SER A 138 0.56 9.60 0.25
CA SER A 138 -0.69 9.00 0.75
C SER A 138 -1.88 9.46 -0.07
N CYS A 139 -1.97 10.76 -0.37
CA CYS A 139 -3.05 11.32 -1.16
C CYS A 139 -3.08 10.70 -2.56
N TYR A 140 -1.96 10.69 -3.28
CA TYR A 140 -1.90 10.16 -4.64
C TYR A 140 -2.33 8.69 -4.73
N ASN A 141 -1.92 7.87 -3.76
CA ASN A 141 -2.24 6.43 -3.76
C ASN A 141 -3.65 6.13 -3.22
N ALA A 142 -4.28 7.08 -2.54
CA ALA A 142 -5.65 6.94 -2.04
C ALA A 142 -6.73 7.27 -3.09
N ILE A 143 -6.40 8.01 -4.16
CA ILE A 143 -7.35 8.51 -5.17
C ILE A 143 -8.20 7.37 -5.78
N ALA A 144 -7.58 6.23 -6.08
CA ALA A 144 -8.29 5.10 -6.67
C ALA A 144 -9.45 4.63 -5.78
N GLY A 145 -9.20 4.47 -4.48
CA GLY A 145 -10.21 4.04 -3.53
C GLY A 145 -11.26 5.10 -3.23
N TYR A 146 -10.89 6.38 -3.24
CA TYR A 146 -11.87 7.47 -3.15
C TYR A 146 -12.85 7.43 -4.33
N ASN A 147 -12.34 7.33 -5.56
CA ASN A 147 -13.17 7.29 -6.76
C ASN A 147 -14.06 6.05 -6.79
N GLU A 148 -13.53 4.87 -6.45
CA GLU A 148 -14.32 3.64 -6.36
C GLU A 148 -15.40 3.75 -5.26
N ALA A 149 -15.06 4.29 -4.09
CA ALA A 149 -16.00 4.47 -2.99
C ALA A 149 -17.15 5.42 -3.37
N LEU A 150 -16.84 6.58 -3.92
CA LEU A 150 -17.83 7.58 -4.32
C LEU A 150 -18.75 7.06 -5.44
N THR A 151 -18.20 6.32 -6.40
CA THR A 151 -19.01 5.75 -7.49
C THR A 151 -19.85 4.57 -7.03
N ARG A 152 -19.36 3.76 -6.08
CA ARG A 152 -20.13 2.65 -5.50
C ARG A 152 -21.29 3.15 -4.63
N GLN A 153 -21.06 4.18 -3.82
CA GLN A 153 -22.05 4.68 -2.87
C GLN A 153 -21.99 6.21 -2.76
N PRO A 154 -22.65 6.95 -3.66
CA PRO A 154 -22.60 8.41 -3.68
C PRO A 154 -23.11 9.07 -2.39
N GLU A 155 -24.00 8.41 -1.65
CA GLU A 155 -24.61 8.91 -0.41
C GLU A 155 -23.59 9.09 0.71
N ILE A 156 -22.45 8.38 0.67
CA ILE A 156 -21.38 8.53 1.66
C ILE A 156 -20.39 9.64 1.32
N LYS A 157 -20.65 10.49 0.31
CA LYS A 157 -19.77 11.60 -0.08
C LYS A 157 -19.27 12.41 1.12
N ASP A 158 -20.18 12.83 2.01
CA ASP A 158 -19.79 13.64 3.17
C ASP A 158 -18.90 12.85 4.16
N THR A 159 -19.09 11.53 4.24
CA THR A 159 -18.20 10.65 5.02
C THR A 159 -16.81 10.54 4.37
N LEU A 160 -16.75 10.45 3.04
CA LEU A 160 -15.49 10.47 2.30
C LEU A 160 -14.76 11.82 2.45
N ASP A 161 -15.49 12.94 2.42
CA ASP A 161 -14.92 14.28 2.66
C ASP A 161 -14.30 14.38 4.08
N ILE A 162 -14.96 13.79 5.08
CA ILE A 162 -14.41 13.67 6.45
C ILE A 162 -13.14 12.82 6.47
N ILE A 163 -13.14 11.66 5.79
CA ILE A 163 -11.97 10.77 5.69
C ILE A 163 -10.80 11.51 5.03
N CYS A 164 -11.02 12.18 3.90
CA CYS A 164 -10.00 12.96 3.19
C CYS A 164 -9.40 14.04 4.09
N ARG A 165 -10.23 14.78 4.83
CA ARG A 165 -9.72 15.79 5.77
C ARG A 165 -8.91 15.16 6.89
N LYS A 166 -9.41 14.11 7.52
CA LYS A 166 -8.81 13.48 8.69
C LYS A 166 -7.50 12.77 8.38
N PHE A 167 -7.45 12.01 7.29
CA PHE A 167 -6.32 11.14 6.97
C PHE A 167 -5.40 11.73 5.90
N LEU A 168 -5.89 12.55 4.97
CA LEU A 168 -5.06 13.14 3.91
C LEU A 168 -4.75 14.62 4.17
N GLY A 169 -5.46 15.28 5.09
CA GLY A 169 -5.32 16.71 5.32
C GLY A 169 -5.88 17.56 4.18
N VAL A 170 -6.70 16.97 3.30
CA VAL A 170 -7.26 17.61 2.12
C VAL A 170 -8.70 18.03 2.37
N VAL A 171 -9.03 19.27 2.03
CA VAL A 171 -10.40 19.76 2.00
C VAL A 171 -10.85 19.81 0.54
N LEU A 172 -11.81 18.97 0.19
CA LEU A 172 -12.44 18.99 -1.12
C LEU A 172 -13.49 20.12 -1.13
N GLU A 173 -13.34 21.08 -2.04
CA GLU A 173 -14.26 22.22 -2.17
C GLU A 173 -15.65 21.74 -2.61
N LYS A 174 -16.70 22.47 -2.19
CA LYS A 174 -18.11 22.17 -2.49
C LYS A 174 -18.54 22.71 -3.85
#